data_AF-A0A2P5B3W1-F1
#
_entry.id   AF-A0A2P5B3W1-F1
#
_cell.length_a   1.000
_cell.length_b   1.000
_cell.length_c   1.000
_cell.angle_alpha   90.00
_cell.angle_beta   90.00
_cell.angle_gamma   90.00
#
_symmetry.space_group_name_H-M   'P 1'
#
loop_
_entity.id
_entity.type
_entity.pdbx_description
1 polymer ?
#
loop_
_entity_poly.entity_id
_entity_poly.type
_entity_poly.pdbx_seq_one_letter_code
_entity_poly.pdbx_strand_id
1 'polypeptide(L)'
;AKEVMRTHDIICASRPKILFSQIMLYDCTDITFSPYGEYWRQLRTICMQELLSAARVQSFRPLKEKETFNFIDWIASNVGSTINLTERINMFMYGVISQASCSRKSKDNKDFISVITEAIEVSLGFELSDLFPSVGVLAKISRSRPTLERLRQRAARIFEDIFQEHKEKKSAERSGGIGTEEDLVDVLLKFHNNGDLEFSLTSDNLKAIIFDIFSAGIETSSSTVDWAMAEMIKNPRVMKKAQTRGQGRGTSRGRGRGWNSNNHNYHINNFERGKS
;
A
#
# COMPACT_ATOMS: atom_id res chain seq x y z
N ALA A 1 20.26 3.19 18.67
CA ALA A 1 19.09 2.45 18.14
C ALA A 1 18.59 1.37 19.11
N LYS A 2 19.37 0.32 19.42
CA LYS A 2 18.95 -0.77 20.33
C LYS A 2 18.43 -0.27 21.68
N GLU A 3 19.12 0.68 22.30
CA GLU A 3 18.73 1.27 23.59
C GLU A 3 17.33 1.91 23.58
N VAL A 4 17.00 2.59 22.48
CA VAL A 4 15.74 3.32 22.28
C VAL A 4 14.61 2.36 21.90
N MET A 5 14.87 1.42 20.99
CA MET A 5 13.85 0.55 20.40
C MET A 5 13.61 -0.76 21.16
N ARG A 6 14.41 -1.04 22.20
CA ARG A 6 14.30 -2.27 23.02
C ARG A 6 14.32 -1.99 24.52
N THR A 7 15.30 -1.23 25.00
CA THR A 7 15.45 -1.00 26.45
C THR A 7 14.43 0.03 26.96
N HIS A 8 14.21 1.09 26.19
CA HIS A 8 13.30 2.20 26.52
C HIS A 8 12.15 2.33 25.50
N ASP A 9 11.70 1.19 24.96
CA ASP A 9 10.79 1.14 23.82
C ASP A 9 9.45 1.85 24.08
N ILE A 10 8.84 1.68 25.24
CA ILE A 10 7.58 2.35 25.61
C ILE A 10 7.77 3.87 25.78
N ILE A 11 8.86 4.28 26.43
CA ILE A 11 9.16 5.72 26.66
C ILE A 11 9.37 6.45 25.32
N CYS A 12 10.00 5.76 24.37
CA CYS A 12 10.28 6.29 23.04
C CYS A 12 9.24 5.89 21.98
N ALA A 13 8.10 5.30 22.38
CA ALA A 13 7.07 4.84 21.45
C ALA A 13 6.23 5.99 20.87
N SER A 14 6.11 7.10 21.60
CA SER A 14 5.32 8.26 21.18
C SER A 14 5.88 8.91 19.92
N ARG A 15 4.99 9.47 19.10
CA ARG A 15 5.32 10.13 17.83
C ARG A 15 5.09 11.64 17.95
N PRO A 16 5.96 12.47 17.37
CA PRO A 16 5.69 13.90 17.29
C PRO A 16 4.50 14.15 16.38
N LYS A 17 3.62 15.08 16.77
CA LYS A 17 2.54 15.55 15.91
C LYS A 17 3.12 16.54 14.91
N ILE A 18 3.10 16.18 13.62
CA ILE A 18 3.54 17.04 12.51
C ILE A 18 2.32 17.58 11.76
N LEU A 19 2.47 18.70 11.05
CA LEU A 19 1.36 19.34 10.35
C LEU A 19 0.67 18.39 9.35
N PHE A 20 1.48 17.57 8.67
CA PHE A 20 1.00 16.51 7.79
C PHE A 20 0.02 15.58 8.50
N SER A 21 0.43 14.97 9.62
CA SER A 21 -0.38 13.97 10.34
C SER A 21 -1.59 14.62 11.01
N GLN A 22 -1.47 15.88 11.45
CA GLN A 22 -2.61 16.63 11.99
C GLN A 22 -3.72 16.83 10.95
N ILE A 23 -3.35 17.14 9.69
CA ILE A 23 -4.32 17.39 8.63
C ILE A 23 -4.74 16.07 7.96
N MET A 24 -3.81 15.36 7.33
CA MET A 24 -4.11 14.18 6.51
C MET A 24 -4.65 13.01 7.33
N LEU A 25 -4.17 12.87 8.58
CA LEU A 25 -4.45 11.73 9.45
C LEU A 25 -5.35 12.11 10.64
N TYR A 26 -6.16 13.16 10.46
CA TYR A 26 -7.22 13.55 11.40
C TYR A 26 -6.73 13.63 12.85
N ASP A 27 -5.83 14.58 13.13
CA ASP A 27 -5.14 14.74 14.42
C ASP A 27 -4.41 13.50 14.94
N CYS A 28 -3.72 12.78 14.03
CA CYS A 28 -2.90 11.61 14.34
C CYS A 28 -3.72 10.46 14.94
N THR A 29 -4.86 10.15 14.32
CA THR A 29 -5.71 9.01 14.71
C THR A 29 -5.47 7.77 13.86
N ASP A 30 -4.34 7.75 13.15
CA ASP A 30 -3.85 6.66 12.33
C ASP A 30 -2.98 5.66 13.12
N ILE A 31 -2.25 4.78 12.44
CA ILE A 31 -1.41 3.75 13.07
C ILE A 31 0.04 4.24 13.21
N THR A 32 0.47 5.14 12.34
CA THR A 32 1.86 5.57 12.16
C THR A 32 2.25 6.69 13.12
N PHE A 33 1.36 7.67 13.32
CA PHE A 33 1.58 8.89 14.12
C PHE A 33 0.75 8.97 15.40
N SER A 34 -0.18 8.04 15.63
CA SER A 34 -0.95 8.05 16.87
C SER A 34 -0.06 7.82 18.10
N PRO A 35 -0.30 8.55 19.21
CA PRO A 35 0.42 8.32 20.46
C PRO A 35 0.26 6.88 20.94
N TYR A 36 1.31 6.34 21.55
CA TYR A 36 1.22 5.02 22.16
C TYR A 36 0.17 5.02 23.28
N GLY A 37 -0.72 4.04 23.22
CA GLY A 37 -1.81 3.89 24.19
C GLY A 37 -2.73 2.75 23.78
N GLU A 38 -3.82 2.57 24.53
CA GLU A 38 -4.75 1.46 24.32
C GLU A 38 -5.39 1.49 22.93
N TYR A 39 -5.81 2.68 22.48
CA TYR A 39 -6.31 2.91 21.13
C TYR A 39 -5.37 2.38 20.04
N TRP A 40 -4.09 2.79 20.09
CA TRP A 40 -3.08 2.39 19.12
C TRP A 40 -2.80 0.87 19.19
N ARG A 41 -2.76 0.29 20.39
CA ARG A 41 -2.55 -1.16 20.57
C ARG A 41 -3.68 -1.96 19.93
N GLN A 42 -4.92 -1.52 20.07
CA GLN A 42 -6.07 -2.18 19.47
C GLN A 42 -6.06 -2.06 17.95
N LEU A 43 -5.80 -0.86 17.40
CA LEU A 43 -5.64 -0.68 15.95
C LEU A 43 -4.54 -1.56 15.36
N ARG A 44 -3.37 -1.59 16.02
CA ARG A 44 -2.26 -2.45 15.61
C ARG A 44 -2.67 -3.92 15.64
N THR A 45 -3.41 -4.35 16.65
CA THR A 45 -3.86 -5.74 16.79
C THR A 45 -4.82 -6.12 15.67
N ILE A 46 -5.81 -5.27 15.36
CA ILE A 46 -6.75 -5.47 14.24
C ILE A 46 -5.98 -5.60 12.93
N CYS A 47 -5.10 -4.65 12.60
CA CYS A 47 -4.35 -4.69 11.34
C CYS A 47 -3.39 -5.89 11.26
N MET A 48 -2.79 -6.27 12.38
CA MET A 48 -1.94 -7.47 12.45
C MET A 48 -2.74 -8.75 12.20
N GLN A 49 -3.96 -8.86 12.72
CA GLN A 49 -4.79 -10.05 12.54
C GLN A 49 -5.35 -10.12 11.12
N GLU A 50 -5.94 -9.03 10.64
CA GLU A 50 -6.74 -9.00 9.41
C GLU A 50 -5.93 -8.86 8.13
N LEU A 51 -4.72 -8.30 8.20
CA LEU A 51 -3.91 -8.02 7.02
C LEU A 51 -2.50 -8.63 7.08
N LEU A 52 -1.82 -8.49 8.23
CA LEU A 52 -0.37 -8.75 8.31
C LEU A 52 -0.02 -10.11 8.95
N SER A 53 -1.02 -10.92 9.32
CA SER A 53 -0.77 -12.25 9.88
C SER A 53 -0.23 -13.20 8.83
N ALA A 54 0.60 -14.17 9.23
CA ALA A 54 1.17 -15.14 8.30
C ALA A 54 0.10 -15.89 7.51
N ALA A 55 -1.05 -16.19 8.14
CA ALA A 55 -2.19 -16.83 7.50
C ALA A 55 -2.83 -15.93 6.42
N ARG A 56 -3.10 -14.65 6.73
CA ARG A 56 -3.69 -13.70 5.76
C ARG A 56 -2.72 -13.39 4.62
N VAL A 57 -1.44 -13.18 4.92
CA VAL A 57 -0.41 -12.96 3.87
C VAL A 57 -0.30 -14.15 2.91
N GLN A 58 -0.54 -15.37 3.39
CA GLN A 58 -0.61 -16.57 2.56
C GLN A 58 -1.93 -16.67 1.76
N SER A 59 -3.07 -16.30 2.35
CA SER A 59 -4.36 -16.30 1.64
C SER A 59 -4.36 -15.30 0.47
N PHE A 60 -3.62 -14.19 0.56
CA PHE A 60 -3.44 -13.23 -0.54
C PHE A 60 -2.50 -13.71 -1.67
N ARG A 61 -2.01 -14.94 -1.62
CA ARG A 61 -1.11 -15.47 -2.66
C ARG A 61 -1.74 -15.51 -4.06
N PRO A 62 -2.96 -16.05 -4.27
CA PRO A 62 -3.57 -16.09 -5.60
C PRO A 62 -3.78 -14.68 -6.17
N LEU A 63 -4.09 -13.72 -5.31
CA LEU A 63 -4.18 -12.31 -5.66
C LEU A 63 -2.85 -11.76 -6.18
N LYS A 64 -1.78 -11.92 -5.40
CA LYS A 64 -0.45 -11.47 -5.80
C LYS A 64 0.01 -12.11 -7.11
N GLU A 65 -0.25 -13.41 -7.28
CA GLU A 65 0.07 -14.13 -8.53
C GLU A 65 -0.69 -13.51 -9.71
N LYS A 66 -2.01 -13.27 -9.56
CA LYS A 66 -2.84 -12.63 -10.60
C LYS A 66 -2.32 -11.25 -10.99
N GLU A 67 -2.07 -10.36 -10.03
CA GLU A 67 -1.57 -9.02 -10.34
C GLU A 67 -0.15 -9.06 -10.93
N THR A 68 0.66 -10.05 -10.53
CA THR A 68 2.00 -10.27 -11.11
C THR A 68 1.89 -10.69 -12.58
N PHE A 69 0.95 -11.57 -12.93
CA PHE A 69 0.71 -11.94 -14.33
C PHE A 69 0.25 -10.72 -15.16
N ASN A 70 -0.69 -9.92 -14.65
CA ASN A 70 -1.12 -8.69 -15.33
C ASN A 70 0.04 -7.70 -15.56
N PHE A 71 0.99 -7.64 -14.61
CA PHE A 71 2.18 -6.81 -14.73
C PHE A 71 3.14 -7.35 -15.79
N ILE A 72 3.40 -8.66 -15.80
CA ILE A 72 4.27 -9.32 -16.79
C ILE A 72 3.68 -9.19 -18.20
N ASP A 73 2.37 -9.42 -18.36
CA ASP A 73 1.69 -9.29 -19.65
C ASP A 73 1.80 -7.86 -20.19
N TRP A 74 1.64 -6.86 -19.31
CA TRP A 74 1.85 -5.47 -19.70
C TRP A 74 3.29 -5.17 -20.13
N ILE A 75 4.30 -5.71 -19.44
CA ILE A 75 5.70 -5.57 -19.88
C ILE A 75 5.88 -6.21 -21.26
N ALA A 76 5.34 -7.43 -21.47
CA ALA A 76 5.45 -8.15 -22.73
C ALA A 76 4.78 -7.40 -23.90
N SER A 77 3.65 -6.72 -23.64
CA SER A 77 2.98 -5.89 -24.65
C SER A 77 3.73 -4.59 -25.00
N ASN A 78 4.75 -4.19 -24.23
CA ASN A 78 5.51 -2.96 -24.44
C ASN A 78 6.97 -3.21 -24.88
N VAL A 79 7.28 -4.42 -25.35
CA VAL A 79 8.62 -4.75 -25.86
C VAL A 79 8.99 -3.82 -27.03
N GLY A 80 10.16 -3.18 -26.94
CA GLY A 80 10.65 -2.23 -27.93
C GLY A 80 10.32 -0.76 -27.65
N SER A 81 9.48 -0.48 -26.64
CA SER A 81 9.11 0.88 -26.24
C SER A 81 9.79 1.29 -24.94
N THR A 82 10.04 2.59 -24.78
CA THR A 82 10.40 3.17 -23.48
C THR A 82 9.15 3.22 -22.60
N ILE A 83 9.25 2.66 -21.39
CA ILE A 83 8.13 2.56 -20.45
C ILE A 83 8.44 3.26 -19.12
N ASN A 84 7.43 3.82 -18.47
CA ASN A 84 7.51 4.28 -17.08
C ASN A 84 7.19 3.11 -16.14
N LEU A 85 8.22 2.46 -15.62
CA LEU A 85 8.07 1.29 -14.75
C LEU A 85 7.52 1.67 -13.37
N THR A 86 7.95 2.81 -12.81
CA THR A 86 7.53 3.31 -11.50
C THR A 86 6.01 3.50 -11.42
N GLU A 87 5.42 4.18 -12.42
CA GLU A 87 3.96 4.37 -12.48
C GLU A 87 3.24 3.01 -12.49
N ARG A 88 3.74 2.06 -13.28
CA ARG A 88 3.13 0.74 -13.38
C ARG A 88 3.28 -0.08 -12.09
N ILE A 89 4.43 0.01 -11.41
CA ILE A 89 4.65 -0.66 -10.13
C ILE A 89 3.71 -0.07 -9.06
N ASN A 90 3.52 1.26 -9.03
CA ASN A 90 2.55 1.88 -8.13
C ASN A 90 1.12 1.35 -8.37
N MET A 91 0.70 1.20 -9.63
CA MET A 91 -0.60 0.60 -9.97
C MET A 91 -0.70 -0.86 -9.52
N PHE A 92 0.37 -1.64 -9.71
CA PHE A 92 0.44 -3.02 -9.25
C PHE A 92 0.31 -3.11 -7.72
N MET A 93 1.06 -2.30 -6.97
CA MET A 93 0.97 -2.27 -5.50
C MET A 93 -0.41 -1.83 -5.04
N TYR A 94 -0.99 -0.80 -5.67
CA TYR A 94 -2.36 -0.38 -5.39
C TYR A 94 -3.35 -1.52 -5.60
N GLY A 95 -3.28 -2.25 -6.72
CA GLY A 95 -4.19 -3.37 -7.01
C GLY A 95 -4.07 -4.51 -6.00
N VAL A 96 -2.86 -4.83 -5.56
CA VAL A 96 -2.63 -5.83 -4.51
C VAL A 96 -3.24 -5.37 -3.18
N ILE A 97 -2.99 -4.12 -2.77
CA ILE A 97 -3.47 -3.61 -1.48
C ILE A 97 -4.98 -3.43 -1.50
N SER A 98 -5.55 -2.81 -2.54
CA SER A 98 -6.99 -2.55 -2.64
C SER A 98 -7.81 -3.84 -2.57
N GLN A 99 -7.32 -4.91 -3.18
CA GLN A 99 -8.00 -6.19 -3.16
C GLN A 99 -7.76 -6.94 -1.83
N ALA A 100 -6.62 -6.75 -1.17
CA ALA A 100 -6.34 -7.35 0.14
C ALA A 100 -7.07 -6.66 1.30
N SER A 101 -7.23 -5.33 1.24
CA SER A 101 -7.83 -4.54 2.32
C SER A 101 -9.31 -4.23 2.15
N CYS A 102 -9.81 -4.18 0.90
CA CYS A 102 -11.17 -3.71 0.59
C CYS A 102 -11.93 -4.66 -0.36
N SER A 103 -11.37 -5.84 -0.69
CA SER A 103 -11.92 -6.79 -1.66
C SER A 103 -12.35 -6.21 -3.01
N ARG A 104 -11.84 -5.03 -3.38
CA ARG A 104 -12.34 -4.21 -4.49
C ARG A 104 -11.43 -4.32 -5.71
N LYS A 105 -12.04 -4.52 -6.88
CA LYS A 105 -11.38 -4.33 -8.18
C LYS A 105 -11.34 -2.84 -8.52
N SER A 106 -10.15 -2.32 -8.81
CA SER A 106 -9.87 -0.88 -8.91
C SER A 106 -10.76 -0.13 -9.91
N LYS A 107 -11.51 0.88 -9.46
CA LYS A 107 -12.11 1.90 -10.32
C LYS A 107 -11.32 3.21 -10.31
N ASP A 108 -10.67 3.56 -9.19
CA ASP A 108 -10.06 4.90 -8.97
C ASP A 108 -8.55 4.87 -8.64
N ASN A 109 -7.77 4.00 -9.30
CA ASN A 109 -6.37 3.78 -8.92
C ASN A 109 -5.47 5.02 -9.13
N LYS A 110 -5.62 5.77 -10.23
CA LYS A 110 -4.73 6.88 -10.56
C LYS A 110 -4.89 8.09 -9.65
N ASP A 111 -6.13 8.48 -9.36
CA ASP A 111 -6.40 9.65 -8.50
C ASP A 111 -5.87 9.41 -7.08
N PHE A 112 -6.10 8.22 -6.54
CA PHE A 112 -5.63 7.90 -5.20
C PHE A 112 -4.10 7.78 -5.10
N ILE A 113 -3.45 7.15 -6.09
CA ILE A 113 -1.98 7.13 -6.16
C ILE A 113 -1.43 8.56 -6.22
N SER A 114 -2.02 9.44 -7.03
CA SER A 114 -1.64 10.86 -7.09
C SER A 114 -1.81 11.55 -5.73
N VAL A 115 -2.90 11.28 -5.01
CA VAL A 115 -3.10 11.83 -3.66
C VAL A 115 -2.00 11.35 -2.72
N ILE A 116 -1.67 10.06 -2.71
CA ILE A 116 -0.60 9.50 -1.87
C ILE A 116 0.75 10.14 -2.21
N THR A 117 1.12 10.17 -3.50
CA THR A 117 2.41 10.71 -3.94
C THR A 117 2.54 12.18 -3.57
N GLU A 118 1.55 13.02 -3.89
CA GLU A 118 1.58 14.45 -3.53
C GLU A 118 1.61 14.65 -2.00
N ALA A 119 0.87 13.83 -1.23
CA ALA A 119 0.82 13.93 0.22
C ALA A 119 2.16 13.57 0.87
N ILE A 120 2.83 12.52 0.36
CA ILE A 120 4.16 12.10 0.83
C ILE A 120 5.23 13.13 0.44
N GLU A 121 5.17 13.69 -0.77
CA GLU A 121 6.10 14.77 -1.17
C GLU A 121 6.00 15.98 -0.24
N VAL A 122 4.78 16.35 0.16
CA VAL A 122 4.58 17.43 1.13
C VAL A 122 5.08 17.05 2.52
N SER A 123 4.86 15.79 2.96
CA SER A 123 5.30 15.33 4.29
C SER A 123 6.81 15.24 4.44
N LEU A 124 7.53 14.97 3.34
CA LEU A 124 8.99 14.96 3.28
C LEU A 124 9.58 16.37 3.17
N GLY A 125 8.75 17.39 2.92
CA GLY A 125 9.14 18.78 2.82
C GLY A 125 9.56 19.39 4.16
N PHE A 126 10.17 20.57 4.07
CA PHE A 126 10.56 21.33 5.26
C PHE A 126 9.36 22.14 5.79
N GLU A 127 8.94 21.86 7.01
CA GLU A 127 7.81 22.54 7.66
C GLU A 127 8.26 23.25 8.94
N LEU A 128 8.09 24.57 8.98
CA LEU A 128 8.52 25.40 10.11
C LEU A 128 7.68 25.14 11.36
N SER A 129 6.40 24.80 11.20
CA SER A 129 5.56 24.48 12.35
C SER A 129 6.00 23.21 13.07
N ASP A 130 6.66 22.29 12.37
CA ASP A 130 7.12 21.02 12.92
C ASP A 130 8.43 21.18 13.69
N LEU A 131 9.27 22.16 13.32
CA LEU A 131 10.48 22.51 14.05
C LEU A 131 10.24 23.40 15.28
N PHE A 132 9.24 24.29 15.18
CA PHE A 132 8.90 25.24 16.24
C PHE A 132 7.43 25.11 16.66
N PRO A 133 7.04 23.94 17.22
CA PRO A 133 5.64 23.64 17.54
C PRO A 133 5.05 24.57 18.62
N SER A 134 5.90 25.23 19.42
CA SER A 134 5.48 26.24 20.39
C SER A 134 4.92 27.52 19.75
N VAL A 135 5.21 27.78 18.48
CA VAL A 135 4.74 28.97 17.75
C VAL A 135 3.53 28.60 16.90
N GLY A 136 2.35 28.50 17.52
CA GLY A 136 1.12 28.01 16.88
C GLY A 136 0.67 28.79 15.63
N VAL A 137 1.15 30.02 15.42
CA VAL A 137 0.88 30.80 14.19
C VAL A 137 1.53 30.15 12.96
N LEU A 138 2.70 29.52 13.10
CA LEU A 138 3.42 28.89 11.98
C LEU A 138 2.57 27.81 11.30
N ALA A 139 1.87 26.99 12.08
CA ALA A 139 0.96 25.96 11.55
C ALA A 139 -0.24 26.54 10.79
N LYS A 140 -0.65 27.78 11.11
CA LYS A 140 -1.78 28.47 10.45
C LYS A 140 -1.37 29.14 9.14
N ILE A 141 -0.14 29.66 9.08
CA ILE A 141 0.39 30.37 7.89
C ILE A 141 1.23 29.46 6.98
N SER A 142 1.35 28.17 7.32
CA SER A 142 2.13 27.23 6.51
C SER A 142 1.62 27.19 5.06
N ARG A 143 2.57 27.21 4.14
CA ARG A 143 2.31 27.09 2.69
C ARG A 143 1.82 25.70 2.30
N SER A 144 2.14 24.67 3.07
CA SER A 144 1.75 23.29 2.77
C SER A 144 0.28 23.01 3.12
N ARG A 145 -0.27 23.76 4.08
CA ARG A 145 -1.62 23.55 4.64
C ARG A 145 -2.74 23.50 3.59
N PRO A 146 -2.90 24.47 2.67
CA PRO A 146 -3.97 24.42 1.67
C PRO A 146 -3.87 23.18 0.77
N THR A 147 -2.64 22.76 0.42
CA THR A 147 -2.40 21.55 -0.35
C THR A 147 -2.83 20.30 0.43
N LEU A 148 -2.44 20.19 1.70
CA LEU A 148 -2.84 19.08 2.57
C LEU A 148 -4.36 19.02 2.76
N GLU A 149 -5.03 20.15 2.99
CA GLU A 149 -6.49 20.19 3.14
C GLU A 149 -7.21 19.74 1.86
N ARG A 150 -6.72 20.15 0.69
CA ARG A 150 -7.23 19.71 -0.62
C ARG A 150 -7.03 18.21 -0.82
N LEU A 151 -5.84 17.68 -0.50
CA LEU A 151 -5.51 16.26 -0.64
C LEU A 151 -6.35 15.41 0.31
N ARG A 152 -6.54 15.86 1.55
CA ARG A 152 -7.43 15.22 2.54
C ARG A 152 -8.86 15.12 2.02
N GLN A 153 -9.38 16.18 1.40
CA GLN A 153 -10.73 16.14 0.81
C GLN A 153 -10.84 15.17 -0.38
N ARG A 154 -9.81 15.10 -1.24
CA ARG A 154 -9.76 14.11 -2.33
C ARG A 154 -9.76 12.68 -1.77
N ALA A 155 -8.88 12.37 -0.82
CA ALA A 155 -8.83 11.07 -0.15
C ALA A 155 -10.15 10.73 0.54
N ALA A 156 -10.76 11.69 1.25
CA ALA A 156 -12.01 11.48 1.95
C ALA A 156 -13.14 11.02 1.02
N ARG A 157 -13.27 11.61 -0.19
CA ARG A 157 -14.27 11.18 -1.17
C ARG A 157 -14.08 9.71 -1.56
N ILE A 158 -12.84 9.33 -1.87
CA ILE A 158 -12.50 7.95 -2.26
C ILE A 158 -12.83 6.96 -1.14
N PHE A 159 -12.56 7.34 0.12
CA PHE A 159 -12.87 6.49 1.26
C PHE A 159 -14.35 6.38 1.56
N GLU A 160 -15.12 7.46 1.40
CA GLU A 160 -16.59 7.39 1.54
C GLU A 160 -17.20 6.45 0.50
N ASP A 161 -16.72 6.48 -0.75
CA ASP A 161 -17.16 5.54 -1.78
C ASP A 161 -16.85 4.09 -1.37
N ILE A 162 -15.65 3.83 -0.84
CA ILE A 162 -15.27 2.51 -0.31
C ILE A 162 -16.21 2.10 0.82
N PHE A 163 -16.45 2.96 1.81
CA PHE A 163 -17.32 2.62 2.94
C PHE A 163 -18.76 2.35 2.52
N GLN A 164 -19.26 3.13 1.55
CA GLN A 164 -20.61 2.98 1.03
C GLN A 164 -20.76 1.63 0.30
N GLU A 165 -19.80 1.27 -0.55
CA GLU A 165 -19.79 -0.03 -1.24
C GLU A 165 -19.82 -1.21 -0.26
N HIS A 166 -19.08 -1.14 0.85
CA HIS A 166 -19.07 -2.22 1.86
C HIS A 166 -20.39 -2.29 2.63
N LYS A 167 -20.98 -1.13 2.99
CA LYS A 167 -22.30 -1.07 3.63
C LYS A 167 -23.41 -1.64 2.76
N GLU A 168 -23.39 -1.34 1.46
CA GLU A 168 -24.35 -1.86 0.48
C GLU A 168 -24.20 -3.36 0.29
N LYS A 169 -22.96 -3.83 0.11
CA LYS A 169 -22.63 -5.25 -0.02
C LYS A 169 -23.13 -6.06 1.19
N LYS A 170 -22.86 -5.58 2.41
CA LYS A 170 -23.32 -6.22 3.65
C LYS A 170 -24.85 -6.24 3.79
N SER A 171 -25.52 -5.20 3.28
CA SER A 171 -26.98 -5.15 3.25
C SER A 171 -27.56 -6.18 2.28
N ALA A 172 -26.92 -6.37 1.12
CA ALA A 172 -27.30 -7.39 0.14
C ALA A 172 -27.07 -8.83 0.66
N GLU A 173 -25.98 -9.08 1.38
CA GLU A 173 -25.71 -10.39 2.01
C GLU A 173 -26.79 -10.75 3.05
N ARG A 174 -27.25 -9.79 3.85
CA ARG A 174 -28.36 -9.98 4.80
C ARG A 174 -29.69 -10.32 4.12
N SER A 175 -29.88 -9.91 2.87
CA SER A 175 -31.07 -10.23 2.06
C SER A 175 -30.97 -11.56 1.30
N GLY A 176 -30.04 -12.45 1.68
CA GLY A 176 -29.90 -13.80 1.10
C GLY A 176 -28.77 -13.96 0.08
N GLY A 177 -27.82 -13.02 0.04
CA GLY A 177 -26.60 -13.15 -0.77
C GLY A 177 -25.60 -14.16 -0.20
N ILE A 178 -24.73 -14.71 -1.04
CA ILE A 178 -23.60 -15.55 -0.60
C ILE A 178 -22.64 -14.67 0.20
N GLY A 179 -22.42 -15.00 1.47
CA GLY A 179 -21.45 -14.29 2.32
C GLY A 179 -20.04 -14.40 1.77
N THR A 180 -19.38 -13.26 1.60
CA THR A 180 -17.97 -13.19 1.22
C THR A 180 -17.06 -13.17 2.44
N GLU A 181 -15.78 -13.53 2.26
CA GLU A 181 -14.78 -13.40 3.33
C GLU A 181 -14.60 -11.93 3.69
N GLU A 182 -14.64 -11.62 4.99
CA GLU A 182 -14.49 -10.25 5.49
C GLU A 182 -13.07 -9.72 5.22
N ASP A 183 -13.00 -8.47 4.80
CA ASP A 183 -11.74 -7.74 4.67
C ASP A 183 -11.52 -6.74 5.81
N LEU A 184 -10.39 -6.03 5.74
CA LEU A 184 -10.01 -5.08 6.79
C LEU A 184 -11.07 -3.98 6.96
N VAL A 185 -11.66 -3.48 5.86
CA VAL A 185 -12.68 -2.43 5.94
C VAL A 185 -13.96 -2.96 6.59
N ASP A 186 -14.39 -4.18 6.23
CA ASP A 186 -15.54 -4.83 6.87
C ASP A 186 -15.35 -4.95 8.39
N VAL A 187 -14.14 -5.33 8.83
CA VAL A 187 -13.80 -5.46 10.25
C VAL A 187 -13.77 -4.11 10.95
N LEU A 188 -13.11 -3.10 10.36
CA LEU A 188 -13.05 -1.75 10.94
C LEU A 188 -14.44 -1.13 11.08
N LEU A 189 -15.34 -1.35 10.11
CA LEU A 189 -16.72 -0.87 10.15
C LEU A 189 -17.54 -1.49 11.30
N LYS A 190 -17.16 -2.66 11.84
CA LYS A 190 -17.80 -3.22 13.04
C LYS A 190 -17.52 -2.41 14.31
N PHE A 191 -16.48 -1.58 14.31
CA PHE A 191 -16.17 -0.69 15.43
C PHE A 191 -16.69 0.73 15.21
N HIS A 192 -17.35 0.99 14.06
CA HIS A 192 -17.79 2.33 13.72
C HIS A 192 -19.02 2.76 14.53
N ASN A 193 -18.89 3.83 15.32
CA ASN A 193 -19.97 4.44 16.12
C ASN A 193 -20.79 3.45 16.98
N ASN A 194 -20.16 2.38 17.46
CA ASN A 194 -20.79 1.43 18.37
C ASN A 194 -20.60 1.86 19.82
N GLY A 195 -21.64 2.50 20.39
CA GLY A 195 -21.62 3.04 21.76
C GLY A 195 -21.49 2.00 22.87
N ASP A 196 -21.72 0.72 22.56
CA ASP A 196 -21.64 -0.39 23.51
C ASP A 196 -20.24 -1.02 23.60
N LEU A 197 -19.31 -0.63 22.73
CA LEU A 197 -17.94 -1.14 22.72
C LEU A 197 -17.01 -0.20 23.48
N GLU A 198 -16.12 -0.79 24.30
CA GLU A 198 -15.02 -0.06 24.95
C GLU A 198 -14.08 0.63 23.95
N PHE A 199 -14.09 0.16 22.70
CA PHE A 199 -13.36 0.72 21.58
C PHE A 199 -14.29 1.03 20.42
N SER A 200 -14.32 2.30 20.02
CA SER A 200 -15.12 2.80 18.91
C SER A 200 -14.29 3.66 17.97
N LEU A 201 -14.66 3.63 16.69
CA LEU A 201 -14.02 4.37 15.62
C LEU A 201 -14.99 5.37 15.01
N THR A 202 -14.54 6.62 14.89
CA THR A 202 -15.23 7.64 14.10
C THR A 202 -14.94 7.45 12.61
N SER A 203 -15.72 8.11 11.74
CA SER A 203 -15.46 8.10 10.30
C SER A 203 -14.07 8.65 9.96
N ASP A 204 -13.60 9.63 10.72
CA ASP A 204 -12.29 10.24 10.52
C ASP A 204 -11.16 9.29 10.90
N ASN A 205 -11.33 8.49 11.97
CA ASN A 205 -10.37 7.44 12.31
C ASN A 205 -10.26 6.39 11.20
N LEU A 206 -11.40 5.93 10.67
CA LEU A 206 -11.43 4.97 9.57
C LEU A 206 -10.66 5.47 8.35
N LYS A 207 -10.85 6.74 7.98
CA LYS A 207 -10.14 7.38 6.87
C LYS A 207 -8.63 7.45 7.12
N ALA A 208 -8.21 7.82 8.33
CA ALA A 208 -6.81 7.88 8.71
C ALA A 208 -6.14 6.49 8.61
N ILE A 209 -6.80 5.46 9.14
CA ILE A 209 -6.30 4.07 9.13
C ILE A 209 -6.16 3.54 7.70
N ILE A 210 -7.18 3.73 6.85
CA ILE A 210 -7.12 3.25 5.47
C ILE A 210 -6.03 4.00 4.69
N PHE A 211 -5.91 5.31 4.88
CA PHE A 211 -4.82 6.07 4.26
C PHE A 211 -3.45 5.51 4.63
N ASP A 212 -3.22 5.18 5.90
CA ASP A 212 -1.97 4.57 6.38
C ASP A 212 -1.66 3.24 5.68
N ILE A 213 -2.64 2.34 5.60
CA ILE A 213 -2.45 1.01 5.00
C ILE A 213 -2.06 1.12 3.52
N PHE A 214 -2.75 1.99 2.77
CA PHE A 214 -2.45 2.16 1.36
C PHE A 214 -1.14 2.93 1.13
N SER A 215 -0.94 4.06 1.81
CA SER A 215 0.26 4.89 1.61
C SER A 215 1.53 4.13 1.98
N ALA A 216 1.56 3.49 3.15
CA ALA A 216 2.70 2.71 3.58
C ALA A 216 2.93 1.48 2.69
N GLY A 217 1.86 0.80 2.28
CA GLY A 217 1.96 -0.39 1.44
C GLY A 217 2.44 -0.08 0.02
N ILE A 218 1.98 1.01 -0.60
CA ILE A 218 2.32 1.39 -1.97
C ILE A 218 3.73 1.95 -2.03
N GLU A 219 3.98 3.08 -1.35
CA GLU A 219 5.20 3.87 -1.54
C GLU A 219 6.47 3.09 -1.17
N THR A 220 6.44 2.38 -0.04
CA THR A 220 7.63 1.66 0.44
C THR A 220 7.94 0.44 -0.44
N SER A 221 6.90 -0.29 -0.86
CA SER A 221 7.07 -1.49 -1.69
C SER A 221 7.46 -1.12 -3.11
N SER A 222 6.86 -0.09 -3.70
CA SER A 222 7.20 0.37 -5.05
C SER A 222 8.62 0.91 -5.10
N SER A 223 9.00 1.78 -4.16
CA SER A 223 10.37 2.29 -4.02
C SER A 223 11.38 1.14 -3.90
N THR A 224 11.08 0.12 -3.11
CA THR A 224 11.97 -1.05 -2.97
C THR A 224 12.17 -1.79 -4.29
N VAL A 225 11.11 -2.00 -5.06
CA VAL A 225 11.18 -2.65 -6.37
C VAL A 225 11.93 -1.77 -7.37
N ASP A 226 11.67 -0.47 -7.40
CA ASP A 226 12.35 0.49 -8.27
C ASP A 226 13.86 0.49 -8.03
N TRP A 227 14.29 0.58 -6.76
CA TRP A 227 15.70 0.49 -6.39
C TRP A 227 16.31 -0.86 -6.78
N ALA A 228 15.61 -1.96 -6.51
CA ALA A 228 16.10 -3.28 -6.88
C ALA A 228 16.30 -3.39 -8.41
N MET A 229 15.35 -2.92 -9.20
CA MET A 229 15.44 -2.92 -10.66
C MET A 229 16.57 -2.00 -11.16
N ALA A 230 16.67 -0.79 -10.63
CA ALA A 230 17.73 0.16 -10.97
C ALA A 230 19.12 -0.41 -10.68
N GLU A 231 19.31 -1.01 -9.50
CA GLU A 231 20.58 -1.63 -9.11
C GLU A 231 20.90 -2.88 -9.95
N MET A 232 19.91 -3.70 -10.31
CA MET A 232 20.13 -4.83 -11.21
C MET A 232 20.52 -4.37 -12.63
N ILE A 233 19.88 -3.32 -13.16
CA ILE A 233 20.19 -2.77 -14.49
C ILE A 233 21.62 -2.19 -14.51
N LYS A 234 22.02 -1.50 -13.45
CA LYS A 234 23.40 -0.97 -13.29
C LYS A 234 24.45 -2.07 -13.10
N ASN A 235 24.06 -3.27 -12.66
CA ASN A 235 24.97 -4.38 -12.36
C ASN A 235 24.67 -5.65 -13.20
N PRO A 236 25.12 -5.74 -14.47
CA PRO A 236 24.80 -6.84 -15.38
C PRO A 236 25.13 -8.24 -14.85
N ARG A 237 26.19 -8.37 -14.03
CA ARG A 237 26.56 -9.64 -13.38
C ARG A 237 25.47 -10.14 -12.43
N VAL A 238 24.88 -9.23 -11.64
CA VAL A 238 23.79 -9.54 -10.70
C VAL A 238 22.52 -9.88 -11.48
N MET A 239 22.19 -9.09 -12.50
CA MET A 239 21.05 -9.34 -13.38
C MET A 239 21.12 -10.73 -14.03
N LYS A 240 22.26 -11.09 -14.63
CA LYS A 240 22.45 -12.40 -15.27
C LYS A 240 22.28 -13.54 -14.26
N LYS A 241 22.85 -13.41 -13.06
CA LYS A 241 22.70 -14.41 -11.99
C LYS A 241 21.25 -14.57 -11.53
N ALA A 242 20.50 -13.47 -11.42
CA ALA A 242 19.07 -13.51 -11.07
C ALA A 242 18.24 -14.23 -12.14
N GLN A 243 18.46 -13.92 -13.42
CA GLN A 243 17.79 -14.55 -14.56
C GLN A 243 18.04 -16.05 -14.64
N THR A 244 19.31 -16.49 -14.53
CA THR A 244 19.66 -17.92 -14.56
C THR A 244 19.03 -18.69 -13.40
N ARG A 245 19.00 -18.11 -12.19
CA ARG A 245 18.31 -18.72 -11.04
C ARG A 245 16.80 -18.80 -11.24
N GLY A 246 16.19 -17.79 -11.84
CA GLY A 246 14.78 -17.78 -12.20
C GLY A 246 14.43 -18.89 -13.20
N GLN A 247 15.20 -19.00 -14.28
CA GLN A 247 15.02 -20.05 -15.31
C GLN A 247 15.20 -21.47 -14.72
N GLY A 248 16.19 -21.67 -13.86
CA GLY A 248 16.41 -22.96 -13.17
C GLY A 248 15.29 -23.36 -12.20
N ARG A 249 14.59 -22.39 -11.59
CA ARG A 249 13.41 -22.64 -10.73
C ARG A 249 12.10 -22.79 -11.51
N GLY A 250 11.96 -22.10 -12.64
CA GLY A 250 10.81 -22.25 -13.54
C GLY A 250 10.76 -23.63 -14.21
N THR A 251 11.93 -24.14 -14.64
CA THR A 251 12.06 -25.46 -15.25
C THR A 251 11.87 -26.63 -14.28
N SER A 252 12.07 -26.44 -12.97
CA SER A 252 11.77 -27.46 -11.96
C SER A 252 10.31 -27.44 -11.51
N ARG A 253 9.65 -26.26 -11.49
CA ARG A 253 8.21 -26.13 -11.20
C ARG A 253 7.28 -26.47 -12.37
N GLY A 254 7.71 -26.22 -13.61
CA GLY A 254 6.94 -26.52 -14.82
C GLY A 254 6.77 -28.01 -15.12
N ARG A 255 7.62 -28.89 -14.58
CA ARG A 255 7.48 -30.35 -14.71
C ARG A 255 6.30 -30.95 -13.92
N GLY A 256 5.73 -30.21 -12.97
CA GLY A 256 4.56 -30.65 -12.19
C GLY A 256 3.22 -30.08 -12.67
N ARG A 257 3.21 -29.14 -13.61
CA ARG A 257 2.00 -28.55 -14.20
C ARG A 257 2.25 -28.22 -15.66
N GLY A 258 2.03 -29.21 -16.54
CA GLY A 258 1.89 -29.10 -18.00
C GLY A 258 2.42 -27.83 -18.68
N TRP A 259 3.67 -27.44 -18.44
CA TRP A 259 4.27 -26.24 -19.01
C TRP A 259 4.89 -26.67 -20.33
N ASN A 260 4.18 -26.45 -21.44
CA ASN A 260 4.63 -26.88 -22.76
C ASN A 260 5.69 -25.88 -23.28
N SER A 261 6.96 -26.28 -23.23
CA SER A 261 8.15 -25.44 -23.44
C SER A 261 8.47 -25.08 -24.91
N ASN A 262 7.58 -25.37 -25.86
CA ASN A 262 7.93 -25.30 -27.29
C ASN A 262 7.88 -23.92 -27.94
N ASN A 263 7.45 -22.85 -27.25
CA ASN A 263 7.34 -21.51 -27.86
C ASN A 263 8.44 -20.50 -27.49
N HIS A 264 9.40 -20.86 -26.63
CA HIS A 264 10.40 -19.89 -26.12
C HIS A 264 11.78 -19.96 -26.79
N ASN A 265 12.04 -20.93 -27.67
CA ASN A 265 13.35 -21.07 -28.32
C ASN A 265 13.55 -20.21 -29.58
N TYR A 266 12.52 -19.52 -30.07
CA TYR A 266 12.64 -18.73 -31.31
C TYR A 266 13.10 -17.28 -31.10
N HIS A 267 13.01 -16.72 -29.89
CA HIS A 267 13.32 -15.30 -29.68
C HIS A 267 14.70 -15.01 -29.08
N ILE A 268 15.36 -15.99 -28.47
CA ILE A 268 16.69 -15.79 -27.87
C ILE A 268 17.80 -15.80 -28.95
N ASN A 269 17.61 -16.53 -30.05
CA ASN A 269 18.63 -16.64 -31.11
C ASN A 269 18.74 -15.40 -32.02
N ASN A 270 17.81 -14.45 -31.96
CA ASN A 270 17.87 -13.24 -32.78
C ASN A 270 18.60 -12.06 -32.11
N PHE A 271 18.95 -12.16 -30.82
CA PHE A 271 19.71 -11.11 -30.14
C PHE A 271 21.22 -11.17 -30.40
N GLU A 272 21.75 -12.32 -30.84
CA GLU A 272 23.19 -12.51 -31.11
C GLU A 272 23.60 -12.35 -32.58
N ARG A 273 22.67 -12.20 -33.53
CA ARG A 273 22.98 -12.07 -34.97
C ARG A 273 22.97 -10.62 -35.51
N GLY A 274 22.74 -9.63 -34.67
CA GLY A 274 22.65 -8.21 -35.06
C GLY A 274 23.91 -7.37 -34.82
N LYS A 275 25.08 -7.99 -34.64
CA LYS A 275 26.37 -7.28 -34.55
C LYS A 275 27.36 -7.89 -35.54
N SER A 276 27.31 -7.40 -36.77
CA SER A 276 28.40 -7.32 -37.73
C SER A 276 28.34 -5.97 -38.41
#